data_AF-X0ZYD9-F1
#
_entry.id   AF-X0ZYD9-F1
#
_cell.length_a   1.000
_cell.length_b   1.000
_cell.length_c   1.000
_cell.angle_alpha   90.00
_cell.angle_beta   90.00
_cell.angle_gamma   90.00
#
_symmetry.space_group_name_H-M   'P 1'
#
loop_
_entity.id
_entity.type
_entity.pdbx_description
1 polymer ?
#
loop_
_entity_poly.entity_id
_entity_poly.type
_entity_poly.pdbx_seq_one_letter_code
_entity_poly.pdbx_strand_id
1 'polypeptide(L)'
;MKKFLVFLCVVGLTVFSASPLFAGGIDSKTAWSAEYIRTFNRNAATDSADAAAYNPAGVMKMEDGVYGSLSVIYIGKDYTNDVGGTDLDS
;
A
#
# COMPACT_ATOMS: atom_id res chain seq x y z
N MET A 1 15.66 26.79 17.83
CA MET A 1 16.05 26.01 16.63
C MET A 1 15.68 24.53 16.76
N LYS A 2 16.17 23.78 17.75
CA LYS A 2 15.86 22.33 17.89
C LYS A 2 14.37 22.00 17.98
N LYS A 3 13.59 22.81 18.71
CA LYS A 3 12.13 22.64 18.85
C LYS A 3 11.36 22.89 17.54
N PHE A 4 11.86 23.82 16.72
CA PHE A 4 11.30 24.13 15.42
C PHE A 4 11.59 22.99 14.41
N LEU A 5 12.79 22.41 14.47
CA LEU A 5 13.15 21.26 13.64
C LEU A 5 12.31 20.02 13.99
N VAL A 6 12.11 19.75 15.29
CA VAL A 6 11.22 18.66 15.73
C VAL A 6 9.78 18.89 15.25
N PHE A 7 9.28 20.12 15.36
CA PHE A 7 7.96 20.48 14.86
C PHE A 7 7.82 20.25 13.35
N LEU A 8 8.83 20.65 12.56
CA LEU A 8 8.86 20.43 11.12
C LEU A 8 8.87 18.93 10.76
N CYS A 9 9.63 18.11 11.49
CA CYS A 9 9.64 16.66 11.28
C CYS A 9 8.29 16.02 11.57
N VAL A 10 7.61 16.43 12.65
CA VAL A 10 6.29 15.89 13.01
C VAL A 10 5.25 16.29 11.95
N VAL A 11 5.23 17.56 11.55
CA VAL A 11 4.30 18.04 10.50
C VAL A 11 4.59 17.33 9.17
N GLY A 12 5.86 17.23 8.78
CA GLY A 12 6.29 16.50 7.58
C GLY A 12 5.85 15.03 7.59
N LEU A 13 6.01 14.34 8.72
CA LEU A 13 5.58 12.95 8.87
C LEU A 13 4.05 12.82 8.77
N THR A 14 3.29 13.74 9.39
CA THR A 14 1.82 13.71 9.33
C THR A 14 1.29 13.95 7.92
N VAL A 15 1.86 14.91 7.17
CA VAL A 15 1.48 15.19 5.78
C VAL A 15 1.87 14.02 4.87
N PHE A 16 3.01 13.37 5.11
CA PHE A 16 3.43 12.20 4.34
C PHE A 16 2.60 10.95 4.64
N SER A 17 2.12 10.80 5.88
CA SER A 17 1.24 9.70 6.29
C SER A 17 -0.22 9.88 5.89
N ALA A 18 -0.62 11.10 5.53
CA ALA A 18 -1.93 11.35 4.95
C ALA A 18 -1.93 10.75 3.54
N SER A 19 -2.32 9.48 3.45
CA SER A 19 -2.64 8.89 2.15
C SER A 19 -3.65 9.81 1.47
N PRO A 20 -3.43 10.21 0.20
CA PRO A 20 -4.52 10.80 -0.56
C PRO A 20 -5.68 9.82 -0.45
N LEU A 21 -6.82 10.30 0.05
CA LEU A 21 -8.10 9.61 0.03
C LEU A 21 -8.52 9.45 -1.44
N PHE A 22 -7.74 8.73 -2.24
CA PHE A 22 -8.23 8.12 -3.45
C PHE A 22 -9.29 7.16 -2.96
N ALA A 23 -10.54 7.47 -3.29
CA ALA A 23 -11.67 6.59 -3.05
C ALA A 23 -11.28 5.21 -3.59
N GLY A 24 -10.92 4.30 -2.68
CA GLY A 24 -10.64 2.92 -2.97
C GLY A 24 -11.96 2.28 -3.34
N GLY A 25 -12.39 2.45 -4.59
CA GLY A 25 -13.44 1.64 -5.16
C GLY A 25 -13.07 0.16 -5.00
N ILE A 26 -14.05 -0.74 -5.10
CA ILE A 26 -13.85 -2.19 -5.01
C ILE A 26 -12.69 -2.67 -5.93
N ASP A 27 -12.42 -1.92 -6.99
CA ASP A 27 -11.37 -2.16 -7.97
C ASP A 27 -10.02 -1.46 -7.70
N SER A 28 -9.98 -0.44 -6.84
CA SER A 28 -8.76 0.32 -6.50
C SER A 28 -8.22 -0.15 -5.15
N LYS A 29 -7.59 -1.31 -5.20
CA LYS A 29 -7.11 -2.04 -4.03
C LYS A 29 -5.72 -1.51 -3.64
N THR A 30 -5.70 -0.52 -2.74
CA THR A 30 -4.48 0.06 -2.14
C THR A 30 -3.62 -0.95 -1.35
N ALA A 31 -4.09 -2.19 -1.21
CA ALA A 31 -3.45 -3.27 -0.47
C ALA A 31 -2.60 -4.20 -1.35
N TRP A 32 -2.02 -3.72 -2.46
CA TRP A 32 -1.18 -4.52 -3.36
C TRP A 32 0.30 -4.17 -3.26
N SER A 33 1.09 -5.05 -2.66
CA SER A 33 2.55 -4.99 -2.73
C SER A 33 3.01 -5.33 -4.15
N ALA A 34 4.18 -4.83 -4.57
CA ALA A 34 4.72 -5.20 -5.88
C ALA A 34 4.98 -6.70 -5.99
N GLU A 35 5.34 -7.34 -4.88
CA GLU A 35 5.52 -8.78 -4.80
C GLU A 35 4.21 -9.52 -5.09
N TYR A 36 3.09 -9.07 -4.48
CA TYR A 36 1.78 -9.63 -4.76
C TYR A 36 1.36 -9.44 -6.22
N ILE A 37 1.61 -8.27 -6.82
CA ILE A 37 1.28 -8.04 -8.24
C ILE A 37 2.13 -8.91 -9.18
N ARG A 38 3.39 -9.16 -8.83
CA ARG A 38 4.29 -10.02 -9.62
C ARG A 38 3.86 -11.50 -9.56
N THR A 39 3.52 -12.00 -8.39
CA THR A 39 3.30 -13.45 -8.18
C THR A 39 1.82 -13.83 -8.14
N PHE A 40 0.93 -12.86 -7.98
CA PHE A 40 -0.49 -13.04 -7.63
C PHE A 40 -0.72 -13.92 -6.39
N ASN A 41 0.30 -14.14 -5.56
CA ASN A 41 0.23 -15.00 -4.40
C ASN A 41 1.29 -14.63 -3.35
N ARG A 42 0.83 -14.29 -2.15
CA ARG A 42 1.66 -14.06 -0.95
C ARG A 42 1.07 -14.76 0.28
N ASN A 43 0.20 -15.75 0.10
CA ASN A 43 -0.53 -16.41 1.19
C ASN A 43 0.37 -17.22 2.13
N ALA A 44 1.58 -17.59 1.68
CA ALA A 44 2.59 -18.29 2.47
C ALA A 44 3.80 -17.42 2.83
N ALA A 45 3.67 -16.09 2.71
CA ALA A 45 4.76 -15.15 3.00
C ALA A 45 5.21 -15.22 4.47
N THR A 46 6.52 -15.24 4.70
CA THR A 46 7.14 -15.25 6.05
C THR A 46 8.42 -14.40 6.08
N ASP A 47 8.59 -13.50 5.12
CA ASP A 47 9.88 -12.93 4.73
C ASP A 47 9.87 -11.41 4.51
N SER A 48 8.70 -10.75 4.52
CA SER A 48 8.64 -9.29 4.33
C SER A 48 7.42 -8.63 4.98
N ALA A 49 7.48 -7.31 5.10
CA ALA A 49 6.48 -6.50 5.79
C ALA A 49 5.05 -6.66 5.23
N ASP A 50 4.92 -6.97 3.94
CA ASP A 50 3.62 -7.23 3.30
C ASP A 50 2.95 -8.53 3.78
N ALA A 51 3.70 -9.43 4.46
CA ALA A 51 3.13 -10.60 5.13
C ALA A 51 2.09 -10.19 6.18
N ALA A 52 2.19 -9.00 6.80
CA ALA A 52 1.17 -8.50 7.70
C ALA A 52 -0.21 -8.34 7.03
N ALA A 53 -0.25 -8.11 5.71
CA ALA A 53 -1.47 -8.00 4.93
C ALA A 53 -1.93 -9.34 4.31
N TYR A 54 -1.00 -10.21 3.89
CA TYR A 54 -1.33 -11.43 3.15
C TYR A 54 -1.22 -12.74 3.95
N ASN A 55 -0.38 -12.78 4.97
CA ASN A 55 -0.20 -13.93 5.87
C ASN A 55 0.18 -13.46 7.29
N PRO A 56 -0.78 -12.92 8.07
CA PRO A 56 -0.50 -12.42 9.42
C PRO A 56 0.16 -13.47 10.33
N ALA A 57 -0.18 -14.75 10.16
CA ALA A 57 0.46 -15.85 10.90
C ALA A 57 1.92 -16.08 10.48
N GLY A 58 2.27 -15.76 9.24
CA GLY A 58 3.64 -15.82 8.72
C GLY A 58 4.58 -14.80 9.35
N VAL A 59 4.05 -13.69 9.85
CA VAL A 59 4.84 -12.68 10.61
C VAL A 59 5.45 -13.31 11.87
N MET A 60 4.79 -14.31 12.48
CA MET A 60 5.33 -15.02 13.64
C MET A 60 6.56 -15.88 13.32
N LYS A 61 6.89 -16.07 12.03
CA LYS A 61 8.10 -16.78 11.58
C LYS A 61 9.22 -15.84 11.15
N MET A 62 8.98 -14.52 11.14
CA MET A 62 10.00 -13.52 10.84
C MET A 62 10.89 -13.31 12.08
N GLU A 63 12.14 -12.91 11.86
CA GLU A 63 13.03 -12.56 12.96
C GLU A 63 12.54 -11.30 13.67
N ASP A 64 12.85 -11.14 14.96
CA ASP A 64 12.47 -9.95 15.72
C ASP A 64 13.08 -8.68 15.11
N GLY A 65 12.25 -7.70 14.77
CA GLY A 65 12.73 -6.47 14.15
C GLY A 65 11.64 -5.53 13.65
N VAL A 66 12.06 -4.37 13.17
CA VAL A 66 11.18 -3.41 12.49
C VAL A 66 11.32 -3.59 10.99
N TYR A 67 10.22 -3.92 10.33
CA TYR A 67 10.17 -4.15 8.89
C TYR A 67 9.39 -3.04 8.20
N GLY A 68 9.94 -2.53 7.09
CA GLY A 68 9.27 -1.58 6.20
C GLY A 68 9.46 -2.02 4.76
N SER A 69 8.44 -1.84 3.93
CA SER A 69 8.50 -2.11 2.50
C SER A 69 7.99 -0.91 1.72
N LEU A 70 8.77 -0.49 0.71
CA LEU A 70 8.40 0.54 -0.23
C LEU A 70 8.59 -0.03 -1.64
N SER A 71 7.52 -0.04 -2.43
CA SER A 71 7.54 -0.58 -3.78
C SER A 71 6.75 0.31 -4.73
N VAL A 72 7.25 0.44 -5.96
CA VAL A 72 6.59 1.21 -7.03
C VAL A 72 6.11 0.22 -8.09
N ILE A 73 4.85 0.36 -8.51
CA ILE A 73 4.21 -0.50 -9.49
C ILE A 73 3.57 0.40 -10.55
N TYR A 74 3.80 0.09 -11.83
CA TYR A 74 3.10 0.71 -12.95
C TYR A 74 2.29 -0.36 -13.68
N ILE A 75 0.97 -0.14 -13.78
CA ILE A 75 0.05 -1.01 -14.52
C ILE A 75 -0.61 -0.14 -15.59
N GLY A 76 -0.25 -0.35 -16.86
CA GLY A 76 -0.94 0.28 -17.98
C GLY A 76 -2.28 -0.42 -18.21
N LYS A 77 -3.33 0.07 -17.55
CA LYS A 77 -4.70 -0.41 -17.74
C LYS A 77 -5.62 0.77 -18.05
N ASP A 78 -6.31 0.68 -19.17
CA ASP A 78 -7.42 1.57 -19.49
C ASP A 78 -8.61 1.17 -18.62
N TYR A 79 -9.06 2.09 -17.76
CA TYR A 79 -10.20 1.89 -16.87
C TYR A 79 -11.44 2.54 -17.48
N THR A 80 -12.36 1.71 -17.98
CA THR A 80 -13.72 2.13 -18.33
C THR A 80 -14.68 1.57 -17.28
N ASN A 81 -15.41 2.45 -16.59
CA ASN A 81 -16.41 2.05 -15.60
C ASN A 81 -17.80 2.19 -16.23
N ASP A 82 -18.46 1.07 -16.52
CA ASP A 82 -19.88 1.06 -16.88
C ASP A 82 -20.72 1.02 -15.59
N VAL A 83 -21.42 2.12 -15.32
CA VAL A 83 -22.44 2.15 -14.25
C VAL A 83 -23.80 2.40 -14.88
N GLY A 84 -24.55 1.32 -15.09
CA GLY A 84 -25.94 1.38 -15.56
C GLY A 84 -26.08 1.66 -17.06
N GLY A 85 -25.16 1.16 -17.89
CA GLY A 85 -25.15 1.34 -19.35
C GLY A 85 -24.53 2.67 -19.80
N THR A 86 -23.78 3.33 -18.92
CA THR A 86 -23.09 4.58 -19.23
C THR A 86 -21.60 4.38 -18.98
N ASP A 87 -20.81 4.43 -20.05
CA ASP A 87 -19.36 4.39 -19.97
C ASP A 87 -18.86 5.72 -19.41
N LEU A 88 -18.39 5.70 -18.17
CA LEU A 88 -17.63 6.80 -17.60
C LEU A 88 -16.16 6.51 -17.85
N ASP A 89 -15.68 6.94 -19.01
CA ASP A 89 -14.25 7.07 -19.27
C ASP A 89 -13.69 8.08 -18.28
N SER A 90 -12.66 7.66 -17.54
CA SER A 90 -11.97 8.47 -16.52
C SER A 90 -11.02 9.47 -17.16
#